data_AF-A0A3N5ADN0-F1
#
_entry.id   AF-A0A3N5ADN0-F1
#
_cell.length_a   1.000
_cell.length_b   1.000
_cell.length_c   1.000
_cell.angle_alpha   90.00
_cell.angle_beta   90.00
_cell.angle_gamma   90.00
#
_symmetry.space_group_name_H-M   'P 1'
#
loop_
_entity.id
_entity.type
_entity.pdbx_description
1 polymer ?
#
loop_
_entity_poly.entity_id
_entity_poly.type
_entity_poly.pdbx_seq_one_letter_code
_entity_poly.pdbx_strand_id
1 'polypeptide(L)' 'MMVQIAISEMEKLQLRHHLGIEQVRAKKLAGYAEQVRDPALKNLLNQMNQVSQQHIGTLQSLLGQAGIPQSPATHF' A
#
# COMPACT_ATOMS: atom_id res chain seq x y z
N MET A 1 -7.49 -6.97 24.77
CA MET A 1 -6.49 -5.92 25.02
C MET A 1 -5.79 -5.68 23.68
N MET A 2 -6.10 -4.59 22.96
CA MET A 2 -5.39 -4.29 21.70
C MET A 2 -3.98 -3.80 22.06
N VAL A 3 -2.95 -4.47 21.56
CA VAL A 3 -1.56 -4.03 21.73
C VAL A 3 -1.40 -2.75 20.91
N GLN A 4 -1.34 -1.61 21.59
CA GLN A 4 -1.04 -0.34 20.96
C GLN A 4 0.48 -0.30 20.72
N ILE A 5 0.89 -0.49 19.47
CA ILE A 5 2.30 -0.43 19.10
C ILE A 5 2.74 1.03 19.31
N ALA A 6 3.69 1.23 20.23
CA ALA A 6 4.31 2.54 20.44
C ALA A 6 5.26 2.82 19.26
N ILE A 7 4.76 3.57 18.28
CA ILE A 7 5.48 3.98 17.08
C ILE A 7 5.80 5.47 17.21
N SER A 8 7.06 5.86 17.02
CA SER A 8 7.49 7.26 17.06
C SER A 8 6.89 8.07 15.90
N GLU A 9 6.89 9.40 16.03
CA GLU A 9 6.41 10.29 14.95
C GLU A 9 7.24 10.13 13.66
N MET A 10 8.53 9.83 13.77
CA MET A 10 9.39 9.58 12.62
C MET A 10 9.00 8.29 11.89
N GLU A 11 8.77 7.21 12.64
CA GLU A 11 8.34 5.93 12.07
C GLU A 11 6.93 6.05 11.45
N LYS A 12 6.02 6.81 12.07
CA LYS A 12 4.72 7.14 11.47
C LYS A 12 4.86 7.86 10.13
N LEU A 13 5.76 8.84 10.04
CA LEU A 13 6.04 9.56 8.79
C LEU A 13 6.58 8.62 7.71
N GLN A 14 7.54 7.76 8.08
CA GLN A 14 8.11 6.76 7.17
C GLN A 14 7.06 5.75 6.68
N LEU A 15 6.19 5.26 7.57
CA LEU A 15 5.10 4.34 7.22
C LEU A 15 4.09 5.00 6.28
N ARG A 16 3.73 6.27 6.50
CA ARG A 16 2.85 7.04 5.60
C ARG A 16 3.50 7.26 4.23
N HIS A 17 4.79 7.57 4.22
CA HIS A 17 5.54 7.73 2.97
C HIS A 17 5.59 6.42 2.18
N HIS A 18 5.89 5.31 2.86
CA HIS A 18 5.94 3.99 2.26
C HIS A 18 4.57 3.54 1.73
N LEU A 19 3.50 3.84 2.47
CA LEU A 19 2.11 3.62 2.01
C LEU A 19 1.83 4.35 0.70
N GLY A 20 2.23 5.62 0.59
CA GLY A 20 2.07 6.40 -0.65
C GLY A 20 2.84 5.81 -1.83
N ILE A 21 4.07 5.34 -1.60
CA ILE A 21 4.87 4.66 -2.63
C ILE A 21 4.15 3.39 -3.11
N GLU A 22 3.65 2.55 -2.20
CA GLU A 22 2.99 1.30 -2.57
C GLU A 22 1.66 1.55 -3.31
N GLN A 23 0.91 2.59 -2.96
CA GLN A 23 -0.29 3.00 -3.71
C GLN A 23 0.05 3.42 -5.16
N VAL A 24 1.09 4.23 -5.35
CA VAL A 24 1.54 4.62 -6.70
C VAL A 24 2.06 3.41 -7.47
N ARG A 25 2.81 2.52 -6.82
CA ARG A 25 3.31 1.28 -7.42
C ARG A 25 2.17 0.39 -7.88
N ALA A 26 1.17 0.13 -7.05
CA ALA A 26 0.00 -0.66 -7.39
C ALA A 26 -0.74 -0.08 -8.62
N LYS A 27 -0.97 1.24 -8.62
CA LYS A 27 -1.62 1.93 -9.75
C LYS A 27 -0.84 1.77 -11.06
N LYS A 28 0.50 1.91 -11.00
CA LYS A 28 1.37 1.73 -12.18
C LYS A 28 1.39 0.30 -12.66
N LEU A 29 1.51 -0.68 -11.76
CA LEU A 29 1.50 -2.10 -12.11
C LEU A 29 0.19 -2.52 -12.79
N ALA A 30 -0.96 -2.05 -12.28
CA ALA A 30 -2.25 -2.26 -12.92
C ALA A 30 -2.29 -1.66 -14.34
N GLY A 31 -1.85 -0.40 -14.51
CA GLY A 31 -1.79 0.24 -15.82
C GLY A 31 -0.85 -0.46 -16.80
N TYR A 32 0.31 -0.95 -16.34
CA TYR A 32 1.22 -1.72 -17.18
C TYR A 32 0.63 -3.09 -17.57
N ALA A 33 -0.07 -3.76 -16.66
CA ALA A 33 -0.71 -5.05 -16.93
C ALA A 33 -1.83 -4.94 -18.00
N GLU A 34 -2.47 -3.77 -18.11
CA GLU A 34 -3.45 -3.49 -19.17
C GLU A 34 -2.80 -3.24 -20.54
N GLN A 35 -1.61 -2.64 -20.56
CA GLN A 35 -0.89 -2.28 -21.80
C GLN A 35 -0.05 -3.44 -22.37
N VAL A 36 0.36 -4.37 -21.52
CA VAL A 36 1.21 -5.50 -21.91
C VAL A 36 0.38 -6.56 -22.64
N ARG A 37 0.88 -6.97 -23.82
CA ARG A 37 0.31 -8.05 -24.64
C ARG A 37 0.85 -9.43 -24.26
N ASP A 38 2.07 -9.48 -23.70
CA ASP A 38 2.71 -10.72 -23.27
C ASP A 38 1.99 -11.30 -22.03
N PRO A 39 1.44 -12.54 -22.11
CA PRO A 39 0.71 -13.13 -21.00
C PRO A 39 1.56 -13.40 -19.76
N ALA A 40 2.84 -13.76 -19.92
CA ALA A 40 3.75 -14.05 -18.81
C ALA A 40 4.11 -12.76 -18.06
N LEU A 41 4.40 -11.69 -18.79
CA LEU A 41 4.68 -10.38 -18.20
C LEU A 41 3.43 -9.79 -17.54
N LYS A 42 2.25 -9.96 -18.15
CA LYS A 42 0.97 -9.57 -17.53
C LYS A 42 0.73 -10.32 -16.21
N ASN A 43 0.98 -11.62 -16.17
CA ASN A 43 0.87 -12.42 -14.95
C ASN A 43 1.85 -11.96 -13.87
N LEU A 44 3.10 -11.65 -14.23
CA LEU A 44 4.08 -11.11 -13.30
C LEU A 44 3.63 -9.76 -12.72
N LEU A 45 3.16 -8.84 -13.56
CA LEU A 45 2.67 -7.53 -13.13
C LEU A 45 1.47 -7.66 -12.19
N ASN A 46 0.56 -8.60 -12.47
CA ASN A 46 -0.57 -8.90 -11.60
C ASN A 46 -0.14 -9.47 -10.25
N GLN A 47 0.84 -10.38 -10.22
CA GLN A 47 1.40 -10.91 -8.96
C GLN A 47 2.07 -9.80 -8.15
N MET A 48 2.87 -8.94 -8.79
CA MET A 48 3.48 -7.79 -8.13
C MET A 48 2.43 -6.83 -7.57
N ASN A 49 1.33 -6.61 -8.30
CA ASN A 49 0.22 -5.77 -7.84
C ASN A 49 -0.46 -6.38 -6.60
N GLN A 50 -0.68 -7.70 -6.57
CA GLN A 50 -1.22 -8.38 -5.39
C GLN A 50 -0.33 -8.19 -4.16
N VAL A 51 1.00 -8.30 -4.32
CA VAL A 51 1.95 -8.05 -3.23
C VAL A 51 1.85 -6.60 -2.74
N SER A 52 1.81 -5.61 -3.64
CA SER A 52 1.62 -4.21 -3.26
C SER A 52 0.30 -3.97 -2.51
N GLN A 53 -0.80 -4.61 -2.92
CA GLN A 53 -2.08 -4.51 -2.19
C GLN A 53 -1.99 -5.10 -0.78
N GLN A 54 -1.27 -6.22 -0.60
CA GLN A 54 -1.01 -6.79 0.74
C GLN A 54 -0.16 -5.84 1.61
N HIS A 55 0.86 -5.21 1.04
CA HIS A 55 1.67 -4.20 1.74
C HIS A 55 0.83 -3.01 2.17
N ILE A 56 -0.03 -2.49 1.29
CA ILE A 56 -0.96 -1.38 1.59
C ILE A 56 -1.84 -1.73 2.79
N GLY A 57 -2.48 -2.90 2.79
CA GLY A 57 -3.33 -3.33 3.90
C GLY A 57 -2.58 -3.47 5.23
N THR A 58 -1.35 -4.00 5.16
CA THR A 58 -0.48 -4.13 6.35
C THR A 58 -0.10 -2.75 6.91
N LEU A 59 0.33 -1.83 6.06
CA LEU A 59 0.72 -0.47 6.45
C LEU A 59 -0.47 0.33 7.01
N GLN A 60 -1.65 0.19 6.40
CA GLN A 60 -2.89 0.80 6.91
C GLN A 60 -3.28 0.25 8.29
N SER A 61 -3.13 -1.06 8.50
CA SER A 61 -3.37 -1.70 9.80
C SER A 61 -2.39 -1.21 10.86
N LEU A 62 -1.10 -1.13 10.53
CA LEU A 62 -0.06 -0.61 11.44
C LEU A 62 -0.32 0.85 11.82
N LEU A 63 -0.66 1.71 10.85
CA LEU A 63 -0.99 3.12 11.11
C LEU A 63 -2.28 3.27 11.95
N GLY A 64 -3.27 2.41 11.75
CA GLY A 64 -4.50 2.38 12.55
C GLY A 64 -4.24 1.95 13.99
N GLN A 65 -3.40 0.92 14.20
CA GLN A 65 -2.98 0.46 15.53
C GLN A 65 -2.12 1.51 16.26
N ALA A 66 -1.41 2.36 15.52
CA ALA A 66 -0.63 3.49 16.05
C ALA A 66 -1.48 4.70 16.51
N GLY A 67 -2.81 4.62 16.40
CA GLY A 67 -3.73 5.68 16.82
C GLY A 67 -3.83 6.86 15.85
N ILE A 68 -3.38 6.73 14.59
CA ILE A 68 -3.65 7.74 13.57
C ILE A 68 -5.03 7.44 12.95
N PRO A 69 -5.99 8.38 12.98
CA PRO A 69 -7.23 8.23 12.24
C PRO A 69 -6.89 8.06 10.76
N GLN A 70 -7.31 6.95 10.16
CA GLN A 70 -7.29 6.79 8.71
C GLN A 70 -8.19 7.89 8.13
N SER A 71 -7.61 8.98 7.61
CA SER A 71 -8.40 9.90 6.80
C SER A 71 -9.01 9.10 5.65
N PRO A 72 -10.34 9.22 5.41
CA PRO A 72 -10.96 8.57 4.28
C PRO A 72 -10.24 9.03 3.01
N ALA A 73 -10.00 8.10 2.09
CA ALA A 73 -9.53 8.44 0.76
C ALA A 73 -10.52 9.45 0.15
N THR A 74 -10.09 10.70 0.01
CA THR A 74 -10.86 11.70 -0.72
C THR A 74 -10.86 11.27 -2.18
N HIS A 75 -11.99 10.69 -2.62
CA HIS A 75 -12.31 10.58 -4.04
C HIS A 75 -12.34 12.00 -4.63
N PHE A 76 -11.40 12.30 -5.51
CA PHE A 76 -11.49 13.35 -6.52
C PHE A 76 -11.27 12.72 -7.89
#